data_AF-A0A5J4QIU6-F1
#
_entry.id   AF-A0A5J4QIU6-F1
#
_cell.length_a   1.000
_cell.length_b   1.000
_cell.length_c   1.000
_cell.angle_alpha   90.00
_cell.angle_beta   90.00
_cell.angle_gamma   90.00
#
_symmetry.space_group_name_H-M   'P 1'
#
loop_
_entity.id
_entity.type
_entity.pdbx_description
1 polymer ?
#
loop_
_entity_poly.entity_id
_entity_poly.type
_entity_poly.pdbx_seq_one_letter_code
_entity_poly.pdbx_strand_id
1 'polypeptide(L)'
;YATIIMLVVSLLPVIQVLVAGIVDRLVKTLNAIVRWIEQLPFSSMDTIWVYQGEVFGFYVMILLLVCYLHFKRVKYLHALLVCMLIVGCYHTVMKNNDRVQKSLVFYNIRNCPAVHCMASTSESWLTYADSVFDRKRLSRMVSRYWMRLQLTEPHCVISNYRDTHFFYQNNLLYFSGKWICIVNDNHWHNKETIQPLKIDYLYLCKGYGGHLESLIRLFSTKKVIIDSSLSEYHKRSIIDECKRLDIDFVSLAENGAFCVKI
;
A
#
# COMPACT_ATOMS: atom_id res chain seq x y z
N TYR A 1 36.35 23.12 -32.22
CA TYR A 1 36.02 21.83 -32.85
C TYR A 1 34.54 21.48 -32.76
N ALA A 2 33.93 21.40 -31.57
CA ALA A 2 32.49 21.07 -31.43
C ALA A 2 31.52 22.05 -32.14
N THR A 3 31.84 23.34 -32.18
CA THR A 3 31.04 24.38 -32.84
C THR A 3 31.09 24.30 -34.38
N ILE A 4 32.24 23.97 -34.94
CA ILE A 4 32.43 23.77 -36.39
C ILE A 4 31.73 22.49 -36.85
N ILE A 5 31.78 21.43 -36.03
CA ILE A 5 31.04 20.19 -36.26
C ILE A 5 29.52 20.45 -36.22
N MET A 6 29.03 21.24 -35.25
CA MET A 6 27.60 21.62 -35.22
C MET A 6 27.18 22.48 -36.42
N LEU A 7 28.04 23.38 -36.91
CA LEU A 7 27.74 24.22 -38.07
C LEU A 7 27.61 23.39 -39.36
N VAL A 8 28.54 22.46 -39.57
CA VAL A 8 28.55 21.53 -40.73
C VAL A 8 27.38 20.55 -40.67
N VAL A 9 27.00 20.09 -39.48
CA VAL A 9 25.82 19.21 -39.28
C VAL A 9 24.51 19.97 -39.52
N SER A 10 24.46 21.29 -39.27
CA SER A 10 23.26 22.10 -39.54
C SER A 10 22.99 22.38 -41.03
N LEU A 11 24.04 22.36 -41.88
CA LEU A 11 23.90 22.62 -43.31
C LEU A 11 23.43 21.40 -44.12
N LEU A 12 23.37 20.22 -43.52
CA LEU A 12 22.94 18.99 -44.18
C LEU A 12 21.69 18.46 -43.47
N PRO A 13 20.50 19.02 -43.76
CA PRO A 13 19.23 18.54 -43.22
C PRO A 13 19.03 17.04 -43.45
N VAL A 14 19.64 16.50 -44.51
CA VAL A 14 19.69 15.06 -44.83
C VAL A 14 20.37 14.24 -43.72
N ILE A 15 21.50 14.70 -43.18
CA ILE A 15 22.24 13.98 -42.12
C ILE A 15 21.48 14.05 -40.80
N GLN A 16 20.87 15.19 -40.48
CA GLN A 16 20.06 15.33 -39.27
C GLN A 16 18.83 14.40 -39.31
N VAL A 17 18.15 14.31 -40.45
CA VAL A 17 17.01 13.39 -40.64
C VAL A 17 17.47 11.92 -40.58
N LEU A 18 18.64 11.60 -41.15
CA LEU A 18 19.21 10.25 -41.08
C LEU A 18 19.55 9.84 -39.64
N VAL A 19 20.26 10.71 -38.90
CA VAL A 19 20.63 10.46 -37.50
C VAL A 19 19.39 10.39 -36.61
N ALA A 20 18.43 11.30 -36.78
CA ALA A 20 17.16 11.25 -36.05
C ALA A 20 16.38 9.96 -36.33
N GLY A 21 16.37 9.49 -37.58
CA GLY A 21 15.74 8.22 -37.95
C GLY A 21 16.42 7.00 -37.31
N ILE A 22 17.75 7.02 -37.20
CA ILE A 22 18.51 5.95 -36.52
C ILE A 22 18.21 5.95 -35.02
N VAL A 23 18.22 7.12 -34.38
CA VAL A 23 17.93 7.24 -32.95
C VAL A 23 16.48 6.85 -32.65
N ASP A 24 15.51 7.28 -33.46
CA ASP A 24 14.10 6.90 -33.31
C ASP A 24 13.90 5.39 -33.46
N ARG A 25 14.59 4.74 -34.42
CA ARG A 25 14.59 3.27 -34.53
C ARG A 25 15.21 2.57 -33.34
N LEU A 26 16.30 3.11 -32.77
CA LEU A 26 16.92 2.55 -31.57
C LEU A 26 16.00 2.67 -30.36
N VAL A 27 15.38 3.83 -30.15
CA VAL A 27 14.42 4.05 -29.05
C VAL A 27 13.19 3.16 -29.21
N LYS A 28 12.67 3.01 -30.44
CA LYS A 28 11.55 2.10 -30.72
C LYS A 28 11.92 0.64 -30.47
N THR A 29 13.11 0.21 -30.89
CA THR A 29 13.61 -1.15 -30.65
C THR A 29 13.80 -1.40 -29.15
N LEU A 30 14.40 -0.46 -28.41
CA LEU A 30 14.60 -0.57 -26.98
C LEU A 30 13.25 -0.64 -26.25
N ASN A 31 12.31 0.25 -26.58
CA ASN A 31 10.97 0.20 -26.00
C ASN A 31 10.18 -1.05 -26.40
N ALA A 32 10.39 -1.60 -27.61
CA ALA A 32 9.77 -2.85 -28.03
C ALA A 32 10.34 -4.04 -27.24
N ILE A 33 11.66 -4.09 -27.02
CA ILE A 33 12.31 -5.10 -26.19
C ILE A 33 11.84 -4.97 -24.74
N VAL A 34 11.77 -3.77 -24.19
CA VAL A 34 11.25 -3.54 -22.83
C VAL A 34 9.80 -3.98 -22.71
N ARG A 35 8.93 -3.60 -23.65
CA ARG A 35 7.52 -4.04 -23.67
C ARG A 35 7.38 -5.55 -23.85
N TRP A 36 8.24 -6.16 -24.66
CA TRP A 36 8.26 -7.60 -24.87
C TRP A 36 8.72 -8.34 -23.61
N ILE A 37 9.74 -7.81 -22.92
CA ILE A 37 10.18 -8.30 -21.61
C ILE A 37 9.06 -8.13 -20.59
N GLU A 38 8.37 -6.99 -20.55
CA GLU A 38 7.24 -6.75 -19.64
C GLU A 38 6.05 -7.70 -19.88
N GLN A 39 5.84 -8.18 -21.11
CA GLN A 39 4.74 -9.09 -21.48
C GLN A 39 5.06 -10.57 -21.26
N LEU A 40 6.30 -10.94 -20.91
CA LEU A 40 6.63 -12.33 -20.61
C LEU A 40 5.85 -12.77 -19.35
N PRO A 41 5.16 -13.92 -19.37
CA PRO A 41 4.31 -14.41 -18.27
C PRO A 41 5.08 -14.81 -16.99
N PHE A 42 6.38 -14.51 -16.93
CA PHE A 42 7.27 -14.66 -15.77
C PHE A 42 8.12 -13.40 -15.49
N SER A 43 7.89 -12.28 -16.19
CA SER A 43 8.64 -11.01 -16.00
C SER A 43 8.30 -10.31 -14.70
N SER A 44 7.04 -10.45 -14.28
CA SER A 44 6.55 -10.07 -12.96
C SER A 44 6.48 -11.31 -12.06
N MET A 45 7.62 -11.95 -11.79
CA MET A 45 7.76 -12.70 -10.54
C MET A 45 8.07 -11.72 -9.39
N ASP A 46 7.30 -10.65 -9.26
CA ASP A 46 7.34 -9.72 -8.12
C ASP A 46 6.80 -10.37 -6.82
N THR A 47 6.45 -11.65 -6.86
CA THR A 47 5.83 -12.41 -5.77
C THR A 47 6.78 -13.36 -5.03
N ILE A 48 8.09 -13.31 -5.29
CA ILE A 48 9.08 -14.08 -4.52
C ILE A 48 10.09 -13.11 -3.92
N TRP A 49 9.73 -12.53 -2.77
CA TRP A 49 10.70 -11.87 -1.90
C TRP A 49 11.64 -12.94 -1.34
N VAL A 50 12.81 -13.08 -1.96
CA VAL A 50 13.89 -13.93 -1.47
C VAL A 50 14.57 -13.20 -0.31
N TYR A 51 14.55 -13.76 0.89
CA TYR A 51 15.21 -13.15 2.05
C TYR A 51 16.73 -13.12 1.82
N GLN A 52 17.43 -12.12 2.38
CA GLN A 52 18.89 -12.00 2.23
C GLN A 52 19.65 -13.29 2.61
N GLY A 53 19.14 -14.05 3.59
CA GLY A 53 19.69 -15.36 3.97
C GLY A 53 19.42 -16.50 2.97
N GLU A 54 18.31 -16.48 2.25
CA GLU A 54 18.00 -17.47 1.21
C GLU A 54 18.92 -17.31 0.00
N VAL A 55 19.27 -16.06 -0.34
CA VAL A 55 20.24 -15.76 -1.39
C VAL A 55 21.59 -16.43 -1.09
N PHE A 56 22.08 -16.31 0.15
CA PHE A 56 23.29 -17.00 0.59
C PHE A 56 23.15 -18.52 0.47
N GLY A 57 22.01 -19.08 0.87
CA GLY A 57 21.70 -20.50 0.73
C GLY A 57 21.75 -20.99 -0.72
N PHE A 58 21.21 -20.23 -1.67
CA PHE A 58 21.27 -20.57 -3.10
C PHE A 58 22.70 -20.56 -3.64
N TYR A 59 23.54 -19.60 -3.24
CA TYR A 59 24.95 -19.59 -3.65
C TYR A 59 25.72 -20.80 -3.11
N VAL A 60 25.48 -21.19 -1.86
CA VAL A 60 26.06 -22.41 -1.27
C VAL A 60 25.59 -23.66 -2.01
N MET A 61 24.32 -23.72 -2.39
CA MET A 61 23.75 -24.83 -3.17
C MET A 61 24.39 -24.95 -4.56
N ILE A 62 24.59 -23.83 -5.27
CA ILE A 62 25.27 -23.81 -6.58
C ILE A 62 26.73 -24.27 -6.43
N LEU A 63 27.45 -23.78 -5.41
CA LEU A 63 28.82 -24.19 -5.14
C LEU A 63 28.92 -25.70 -4.84
N LEU A 64 28.03 -26.23 -4.01
CA LEU A 64 27.95 -27.66 -3.70
C LEU A 64 27.64 -28.51 -4.95
N LEU A 65 26.79 -28.01 -5.85
CA LEU A 65 26.48 -28.67 -7.13
C LEU A 65 27.72 -28.73 -8.04
N VAL A 66 28.47 -27.64 -8.15
CA VAL A 66 29.71 -27.59 -8.95
C VAL A 66 30.76 -28.54 -8.36
N CYS A 67 30.94 -28.55 -7.04
CA CYS A 67 31.83 -29.49 -6.36
C CYS A 67 31.39 -30.96 -6.55
N TYR A 68 30.08 -31.23 -6.54
CA TYR A 68 29.54 -32.56 -6.82
C TYR A 68 29.87 -33.01 -8.26
N LEU A 69 29.65 -32.16 -9.27
CA LEU A 69 29.95 -32.48 -10.66
C LEU A 69 31.45 -32.72 -10.90
N HIS A 70 32.31 -31.97 -10.21
CA HIS A 70 33.77 -32.07 -10.35
C HIS A 70 34.34 -33.32 -9.66
N PHE A 71 33.97 -33.58 -8.40
CA PHE A 71 34.55 -34.67 -7.62
C PHE A 71 33.75 -35.98 -7.67
N LYS A 72 32.51 -35.96 -8.21
CA LYS A 72 31.55 -37.08 -8.31
C LYS A 72 31.36 -37.88 -7.01
N ARG A 73 31.61 -37.27 -5.85
CA ARG A 73 31.50 -37.94 -4.55
C ARG A 73 30.09 -37.76 -3.98
N VAL A 74 29.50 -38.88 -3.58
CA VAL A 74 28.13 -38.97 -3.02
C VAL A 74 27.96 -38.13 -1.73
N LYS A 75 29.06 -37.81 -1.03
CA LYS A 75 29.05 -36.92 0.14
C LYS A 75 28.53 -35.51 -0.17
N TYR A 76 28.86 -34.96 -1.35
CA TYR A 76 28.39 -33.63 -1.76
C TYR A 76 26.90 -33.65 -2.14
N LEU A 77 26.39 -34.77 -2.65
CA LEU A 77 24.97 -34.95 -2.93
C LEU A 77 24.13 -34.93 -1.65
N HIS A 78 24.58 -35.63 -0.59
CA HIS A 78 23.92 -35.59 0.71
C HIS A 78 23.95 -34.17 1.31
N ALA A 79 25.09 -33.48 1.21
CA ALA A 79 25.21 -32.09 1.68
C ALA A 79 24.26 -31.13 0.92
N LEU A 80 24.12 -31.29 -0.39
CA LEU A 80 23.19 -30.50 -1.21
C LEU A 80 21.73 -30.71 -0.79
N LEU A 81 21.31 -31.97 -0.58
CA LEU A 81 19.96 -32.31 -0.13
C LEU A 81 19.64 -31.73 1.25
N VAL A 82 20.59 -31.80 2.19
CA VAL A 82 20.46 -31.20 3.52
C VAL A 82 20.35 -29.67 3.42
N CYS A 83 21.17 -29.05 2.57
CA CYS A 83 21.12 -27.59 2.35
C CYS A 83 19.77 -27.15 1.78
N MET A 84 19.22 -27.87 0.78
CA MET A 84 17.88 -27.61 0.24
C MET A 84 16.80 -27.72 1.32
N LEU A 85 16.86 -28.74 2.18
CA LEU A 85 15.92 -28.90 3.29
C LEU A 85 15.99 -27.73 4.28
N ILE A 86 17.20 -27.28 4.66
CA ILE A 86 17.38 -26.15 5.59
C ILE A 86 16.79 -24.87 5.00
N VAL A 87 17.07 -24.57 3.72
CA VAL A 87 16.51 -23.39 3.04
C VAL A 87 14.99 -23.49 2.94
N GLY A 88 14.44 -24.68 2.63
CA GLY A 88 12.98 -24.89 2.58
C GLY A 88 12.29 -24.74 3.94
N CYS A 89 12.90 -25.26 5.01
CA CYS A 89 12.42 -25.05 6.37
C CYS A 89 12.48 -23.56 6.76
N TYR A 90 13.59 -22.89 6.47
CA TYR A 90 13.75 -21.45 6.72
C TYR A 90 12.69 -20.63 5.98
N HIS A 91 12.48 -20.90 4.68
CA HIS A 91 11.43 -20.26 3.88
C HIS A 91 10.04 -20.44 4.49
N THR A 92 9.73 -21.66 4.93
CA THR A 92 8.43 -21.99 5.53
C THR A 92 8.23 -21.28 6.86
N VAL A 93 9.26 -21.22 7.71
CA VAL A 93 9.23 -20.52 9.01
C VAL A 93 9.10 -19.02 8.81
N MET A 94 9.88 -18.43 7.90
CA MET A 94 9.80 -17.00 7.59
C MET A 94 8.44 -16.63 7.00
N LYS A 95 7.93 -17.41 6.05
CA LYS A 95 6.57 -17.23 5.51
C LYS A 95 5.48 -17.34 6.57
N ASN A 96 5.64 -18.24 7.55
CA ASN A 96 4.69 -18.37 8.64
C ASN A 96 4.78 -17.19 9.63
N ASN A 97 5.98 -16.67 9.88
CA ASN A 97 6.20 -15.52 10.74
C ASN A 97 5.74 -14.20 10.09
N ASP A 98 5.88 -14.11 8.76
CA ASP A 98 5.40 -12.99 7.95
C ASP A 98 3.93 -13.15 7.53
N ARG A 99 3.18 -14.06 8.15
CA ARG A 99 1.72 -14.05 8.04
C ARG A 99 1.24 -12.66 8.45
N VAL A 100 0.69 -11.93 7.48
CA VAL A 100 0.24 -10.55 7.63
C VAL A 100 -0.66 -10.47 8.85
N GLN A 101 -0.17 -9.77 9.88
CA GLN A 101 -0.94 -9.48 11.08
C GLN A 101 -2.13 -8.62 10.67
N LYS A 102 -3.28 -8.88 11.30
CA LYS A 102 -4.50 -8.10 11.10
C LYS A 102 -4.15 -6.64 11.34
N SER A 103 -4.36 -5.79 10.34
CA SER A 103 -3.96 -4.39 10.45
C SER A 103 -4.95 -3.47 9.76
N LEU A 104 -5.00 -2.26 10.28
CA LEU A 104 -5.88 -1.19 9.82
C LEU A 104 -5.01 -0.01 9.42
N VAL A 105 -5.08 0.38 8.15
CA VAL A 105 -4.27 1.47 7.60
C VAL A 105 -5.17 2.59 7.11
N PHE A 106 -4.97 3.77 7.67
CA PHE A 106 -5.60 5.00 7.21
C PHE A 106 -4.65 5.70 6.25
N TYR A 107 -5.06 5.82 4.99
CA TYR A 107 -4.24 6.46 3.97
C TYR A 107 -4.56 7.94 3.85
N ASN A 108 -3.51 8.77 3.88
CA ASN A 108 -3.65 10.16 3.52
C ASN A 108 -3.54 10.35 2.00
N ILE A 109 -4.68 10.46 1.32
CA ILE A 109 -4.69 10.70 -0.12
C ILE A 109 -5.53 11.92 -0.39
N ARG A 110 -4.96 12.86 -1.14
CA ARG A 110 -5.58 14.16 -1.42
C ARG A 110 -6.98 13.96 -1.98
N ASN A 111 -7.98 14.45 -1.24
CA ASN A 111 -9.42 14.33 -1.56
C ASN A 111 -9.94 12.88 -1.69
N CYS A 112 -9.28 11.92 -1.04
CA CYS A 112 -9.62 10.51 -1.10
C CYS A 112 -9.30 9.82 0.24
N PRO A 113 -10.02 10.16 1.32
CA PRO A 113 -9.87 9.48 2.60
C PRO A 113 -10.23 7.99 2.43
N ALA A 114 -9.27 7.11 2.69
CA ALA A 114 -9.41 5.68 2.50
C ALA A 114 -8.93 4.92 3.74
N VAL A 115 -9.73 3.95 4.17
CA VAL A 115 -9.41 3.03 5.25
C VAL A 115 -9.23 1.64 4.66
N HIS A 116 -8.09 1.04 4.90
CA HIS A 116 -7.72 -0.27 4.42
C HIS A 116 -7.67 -1.24 5.60
N CYS A 117 -8.57 -2.21 5.57
CA CYS A 117 -8.66 -3.29 6.54
C CYS A 117 -8.00 -4.54 5.97
N MET A 118 -6.89 -4.96 6.55
CA MET A 118 -6.16 -6.16 6.13
C MET A 118 -6.42 -7.27 7.13
N ALA A 119 -7.15 -8.33 6.75
CA ALA A 119 -7.29 -9.52 7.59
C ALA A 119 -6.23 -10.57 7.26
N SER A 120 -5.90 -10.74 5.98
CA SER A 120 -4.88 -11.66 5.50
C SER A 120 -4.26 -11.16 4.19
N THR A 121 -3.26 -11.87 3.67
CA THR A 121 -2.65 -11.58 2.36
C THR A 121 -3.66 -11.67 1.21
N SER A 122 -4.70 -12.50 1.35
CA SER A 122 -5.72 -12.72 0.31
C SER A 122 -7.02 -11.96 0.56
N GLU A 123 -7.28 -11.55 1.80
CA GLU A 123 -8.52 -10.89 2.20
C GLU A 123 -8.21 -9.52 2.82
N SER A 124 -8.35 -8.51 1.98
CA SER A 124 -8.26 -7.11 2.39
C SER A 124 -9.41 -6.31 1.80
N TRP A 125 -9.99 -5.43 2.61
CA TRP A 125 -11.10 -4.56 2.23
C TRP A 125 -10.67 -3.11 2.28
N LEU A 126 -11.14 -2.36 1.30
CA LEU A 126 -10.78 -0.96 1.15
C LEU A 126 -12.06 -0.14 1.06
N THR A 127 -12.27 0.69 2.09
CA THR A 127 -13.43 1.58 2.21
C THR A 127 -13.02 3.02 1.93
N TYR A 128 -13.89 3.73 1.22
CA TYR A 128 -13.70 5.14 0.87
C TYR A 128 -14.78 5.97 1.53
N ALA A 129 -14.41 7.18 1.97
CA ALA A 129 -15.42 8.13 2.45
C ALA A 129 -16.12 8.87 1.30
N ASP A 130 -15.50 9.02 0.12
CA ASP A 130 -16.09 9.72 -1.01
C ASP A 130 -16.65 8.76 -2.08
N SER A 131 -17.86 9.06 -2.58
CA SER A 131 -18.56 8.29 -3.61
C SER A 131 -18.02 8.51 -5.03
N VAL A 132 -17.34 9.63 -5.28
CA VAL A 132 -16.77 10.02 -6.58
C VAL A 132 -15.28 9.67 -6.60
N PHE A 133 -14.98 8.38 -6.74
CA PHE A 133 -13.61 7.88 -6.55
C PHE A 133 -12.98 7.30 -7.82
N ASP A 134 -11.77 7.76 -8.16
CA ASP A 134 -10.94 7.17 -9.21
C ASP A 134 -10.10 6.01 -8.66
N ARG A 135 -10.67 4.81 -8.69
CA ARG A 135 -10.03 3.54 -8.27
C ARG A 135 -8.63 3.38 -8.86
N LYS A 136 -8.45 3.75 -10.13
CA LYS A 136 -7.17 3.56 -10.85
C LYS A 136 -6.08 4.47 -10.31
N ARG A 137 -6.44 5.62 -9.75
CA ARG A 137 -5.48 6.57 -9.18
C ARG A 137 -4.94 6.06 -7.85
N LEU A 138 -5.80 5.50 -7.02
CA LEU A 138 -5.38 4.90 -5.75
C LEU A 138 -4.56 3.65 -5.95
N SER A 139 -5.05 2.72 -6.77
CA SER A 139 -4.32 1.49 -7.03
C SER A 139 -2.91 1.80 -7.53
N ARG A 140 -2.71 2.82 -8.38
CA ARG A 140 -1.38 3.28 -8.78
C ARG A 140 -0.51 3.85 -7.64
N MET A 141 -1.10 4.52 -6.65
CA MET A 141 -0.35 5.10 -5.53
C MET A 141 0.03 4.07 -4.47
N VAL A 142 -0.86 3.10 -4.22
CA VAL A 142 -0.71 2.13 -3.13
C VAL A 142 -0.29 0.75 -3.64
N SER A 143 -0.28 0.51 -4.95
CA SER A 143 0.18 -0.77 -5.56
C SER A 143 1.55 -1.19 -5.08
N ARG A 144 2.52 -0.26 -5.02
CA ARG A 144 3.86 -0.58 -4.52
C ARG A 144 3.83 -1.08 -3.07
N TYR A 145 2.97 -0.49 -2.25
CA TYR A 145 2.80 -0.88 -0.85
C TYR A 145 2.08 -2.22 -0.73
N TRP A 146 1.01 -2.45 -1.51
CA TRP A 146 0.32 -3.75 -1.57
C TRP A 146 1.23 -4.86 -2.09
N MET A 147 2.02 -4.58 -3.12
CA MET A 147 3.00 -5.51 -3.68
C MET A 147 4.08 -5.86 -2.66
N ARG A 148 4.58 -4.88 -1.91
CA ARG A 148 5.53 -5.14 -0.81
C ARG A 148 4.93 -6.03 0.28
N LEU A 149 3.63 -5.90 0.55
CA LEU A 149 2.91 -6.71 1.54
C LEU A 149 2.33 -8.02 0.97
N GLN A 150 2.58 -8.33 -0.31
CA GLN A 150 2.02 -9.49 -1.01
C GLN A 150 0.49 -9.57 -0.92
N LEU A 151 -0.17 -8.42 -0.88
CA LEU A 151 -1.63 -8.32 -0.85
C LEU A 151 -2.19 -8.54 -2.25
N THR A 152 -3.19 -9.41 -2.35
CA THR A 152 -4.07 -9.42 -3.53
C THR A 152 -4.84 -8.09 -3.60
N GLU A 153 -5.32 -7.73 -4.79
CA GLU A 153 -6.06 -6.48 -4.96
C GLU A 153 -7.25 -6.43 -3.98
N PRO A 154 -7.32 -5.42 -3.10
CA PRO A 154 -8.32 -5.38 -2.05
C PRO A 154 -9.73 -5.21 -2.59
N HIS A 155 -10.69 -5.86 -1.94
CA HIS A 155 -12.10 -5.72 -2.23
C HIS A 155 -12.57 -4.31 -1.86
N CYS A 156 -12.92 -3.51 -2.86
CA CYS A 156 -13.44 -2.16 -2.66
C CYS A 156 -14.89 -2.23 -2.16
N VAL A 157 -15.13 -1.74 -0.94
CA VAL A 157 -16.46 -1.68 -0.33
C VAL A 157 -16.94 -0.23 -0.33
N ILE A 158 -17.99 0.04 -1.10
CA ILE A 158 -18.58 1.38 -1.27
C ILE A 158 -19.97 1.46 -0.64
N SER A 159 -20.67 0.34 -0.55
CA SER A 159 -22.04 0.22 -0.03
C SER A 159 -22.09 -0.70 1.19
N ASN A 160 -23.26 -0.77 1.82
CA ASN A 160 -23.51 -1.62 2.96
C ASN A 160 -23.05 -3.05 2.68
N TYR A 161 -22.08 -3.53 3.47
CA TYR A 161 -21.45 -4.83 3.28
C TYR A 161 -21.22 -5.46 4.65
N ARG A 162 -21.57 -6.74 4.76
CA ARG A 162 -21.43 -7.50 5.99
C ARG A 162 -20.78 -8.83 5.67
N ASP A 163 -19.71 -9.10 6.40
CA ASP A 163 -18.95 -10.32 6.40
C ASP A 163 -18.66 -10.74 7.85
N THR A 164 -18.14 -11.94 8.04
CA THR A 164 -17.78 -12.55 9.33
C THR A 164 -16.80 -11.70 10.14
N HIS A 165 -15.88 -11.00 9.48
CA HIS A 165 -14.83 -10.21 10.12
C HIS A 165 -14.84 -8.71 9.77
N PHE A 166 -15.76 -8.31 8.90
CA PHE A 166 -15.86 -6.96 8.37
C PHE A 166 -17.32 -6.53 8.25
N PHE A 167 -17.66 -5.36 8.77
CA PHE A 167 -19.00 -4.79 8.61
C PHE A 167 -18.87 -3.31 8.28
N TYR A 168 -19.57 -2.87 7.24
CA TYR A 168 -19.61 -1.48 6.82
C TYR A 168 -21.07 -1.09 6.57
N GLN A 169 -21.57 -0.10 7.30
CA GLN A 169 -22.91 0.44 7.11
C GLN A 169 -22.98 1.88 7.58
N ASN A 170 -23.54 2.78 6.77
CA ASN A 170 -23.73 4.19 7.11
C ASN A 170 -22.46 4.88 7.66
N ASN A 171 -21.32 4.65 7.00
CA ASN A 171 -19.99 5.13 7.38
C ASN A 171 -19.49 4.62 8.75
N LEU A 172 -20.14 3.63 9.33
CA LEU A 172 -19.66 2.89 10.50
C LEU A 172 -19.03 1.58 10.02
N LEU A 173 -17.78 1.39 10.38
CA LEU A 173 -16.93 0.28 10.00
C LEU A 173 -16.56 -0.53 11.25
N TYR A 174 -16.76 -1.85 11.21
CA TYR A 174 -16.28 -2.78 12.22
C TYR A 174 -15.32 -3.75 11.57
N PHE A 175 -14.12 -3.86 12.14
CA PHE A 175 -13.08 -4.74 11.64
C PHE A 175 -12.32 -5.39 12.78
N SER A 176 -12.30 -6.72 12.82
CA SER A 176 -11.50 -7.51 13.76
C SER A 176 -11.58 -7.05 15.24
N GLY A 177 -12.78 -6.70 15.72
CA GLY A 177 -13.00 -6.25 17.11
C GLY A 177 -12.85 -4.76 17.35
N LYS A 178 -12.61 -3.96 16.30
CA LYS A 178 -12.46 -2.50 16.37
C LYS A 178 -13.59 -1.80 15.64
N TRP A 179 -14.18 -0.78 16.27
CA TRP A 179 -15.18 0.09 15.66
C TRP A 179 -14.54 1.40 15.19
N ILE A 180 -14.78 1.74 13.93
CA ILE A 180 -14.30 2.94 13.26
C ILE A 180 -15.50 3.69 12.72
N CYS A 181 -15.67 4.95 13.11
CA CYS A 181 -16.68 5.83 12.54
C CYS A 181 -16.02 6.80 11.57
N ILE A 182 -16.45 6.78 10.31
CA ILE A 182 -15.98 7.69 9.26
C ILE A 182 -17.00 8.82 9.15
N VAL A 183 -16.55 10.06 9.29
CA VAL A 183 -17.41 11.26 9.20
C VAL A 183 -16.94 12.10 8.02
N ASN A 184 -17.70 12.04 6.93
CA ASN A 184 -17.45 12.75 5.67
C ASN A 184 -18.46 13.87 5.40
N ASP A 185 -19.49 13.99 6.21
CA ASP A 185 -20.54 14.98 6.07
C ASP A 185 -21.06 15.43 7.43
N ASN A 186 -22.00 16.38 7.42
CA ASN A 186 -22.69 16.83 8.61
C ASN A 186 -23.91 15.96 8.96
N HIS A 187 -23.97 14.70 8.54
CA HIS A 187 -25.13 13.82 8.78
C HIS A 187 -25.43 13.62 10.27
N TRP A 188 -24.39 13.68 11.10
CA TRP A 188 -24.50 13.53 12.55
C TRP A 188 -24.85 14.83 13.28
N HIS A 189 -25.01 15.94 12.55
CA HIS A 189 -25.39 17.22 13.13
C HIS A 189 -26.82 17.15 13.70
N ASN A 190 -27.03 17.74 14.88
CA ASN A 190 -28.31 17.74 15.61
C ASN A 190 -28.90 16.35 15.92
N LYS A 191 -28.10 15.29 15.87
CA LYS A 191 -28.51 14.00 16.42
C LYS A 191 -28.23 13.97 17.90
N GLU A 192 -29.13 13.34 18.64
CA GLU A 192 -28.97 13.09 20.07
C GLU A 192 -29.06 11.58 20.31
N THR A 193 -28.32 11.12 21.31
CA THR A 193 -28.37 9.74 21.75
C THR A 193 -28.50 9.71 23.26
N ILE A 194 -29.27 8.74 23.76
CA ILE A 194 -29.41 8.48 25.19
C ILE A 194 -28.11 7.89 25.74
N GLN A 195 -27.39 7.12 24.92
CA GLN A 195 -26.09 6.54 25.28
C GLN A 195 -25.11 6.68 24.11
N PRO A 196 -23.91 7.22 24.35
CA PRO A 196 -22.91 7.36 23.30
C PRO A 196 -22.44 5.97 22.83
N LEU A 197 -22.35 5.79 21.52
CA LEU A 197 -21.85 4.55 20.94
C LEU A 197 -20.34 4.46 21.17
N LYS A 198 -19.87 3.36 21.77
CA LYS A 198 -18.43 3.14 21.98
C LYS A 198 -17.75 2.81 20.65
N ILE A 199 -16.77 3.62 20.28
CA ILE A 199 -15.94 3.42 19.08
C ILE A 199 -14.46 3.55 19.45
N ASP A 200 -13.59 2.84 18.73
CA ASP A 200 -12.14 2.89 18.96
C ASP A 200 -11.49 4.07 18.22
N TYR A 201 -11.94 4.34 16.99
CA TYR A 201 -11.37 5.36 16.12
C TYR A 201 -12.47 6.20 15.48
N LEU A 202 -12.34 7.52 15.59
CA LEU A 202 -13.17 8.47 14.87
C LEU A 202 -12.35 9.09 13.74
N TYR A 203 -12.72 8.85 12.48
CA TYR A 203 -12.00 9.36 11.32
C TYR A 203 -12.77 10.53 10.70
N LEU A 204 -12.18 11.72 10.76
CA LEU A 204 -12.78 12.97 10.28
C LEU A 204 -12.23 13.33 8.90
N CYS A 205 -13.14 13.43 7.94
CA CYS A 205 -12.86 13.67 6.53
C CYS A 205 -13.43 15.01 6.06
N LYS A 206 -12.98 15.47 4.89
CA LYS A 206 -13.57 16.64 4.22
C LYS A 206 -15.08 16.50 4.03
N GLY A 207 -15.80 17.57 4.33
CA GLY A 207 -17.26 17.65 4.29
C GLY A 207 -17.90 17.74 5.67
N TYR A 208 -17.17 17.34 6.71
CA TYR A 208 -17.51 17.70 8.08
C TYR A 208 -17.10 19.14 8.40
N GLY A 209 -18.04 19.93 8.92
CA GLY A 209 -17.83 21.32 9.32
C GLY A 209 -18.27 21.64 10.75
N GLY A 210 -18.64 20.63 11.53
CA GLY A 210 -19.11 20.79 12.91
C GLY A 210 -17.99 20.79 13.96
N HIS A 211 -18.38 20.83 15.23
CA HIS A 211 -17.49 20.70 16.39
C HIS A 211 -17.38 19.26 16.87
N LEU A 212 -16.17 18.86 17.25
CA LEU A 212 -15.87 17.55 17.80
C LEU A 212 -16.70 17.26 19.06
N GLU A 213 -16.99 18.27 19.87
CA GLU A 213 -17.87 18.15 21.05
C GLU A 213 -19.22 17.49 20.72
N SER A 214 -19.84 17.86 19.59
CA SER A 214 -21.12 17.29 19.17
C SER A 214 -20.98 15.81 18.81
N LEU A 215 -19.84 15.41 18.24
CA LEU A 215 -19.57 14.01 17.92
C LEU A 215 -19.26 13.18 19.16
N ILE A 216 -18.56 13.73 20.16
CA ILE A 216 -18.22 12.99 21.39
C ILE A 216 -19.47 12.69 22.22
N ARG A 217 -20.50 13.55 22.16
CA ARG A 217 -21.81 13.27 22.76
C ARG A 217 -22.49 12.06 22.12
N LEU A 218 -22.25 11.83 20.83
CA LEU A 218 -22.80 10.71 20.07
C LEU A 218 -21.93 9.46 20.15
N PHE A 219 -20.62 9.64 20.22
CA PHE A 219 -19.61 8.60 20.11
C PHE A 219 -18.58 8.72 21.23
N SER A 220 -18.49 7.69 22.06
CA SER A 220 -17.43 7.59 23.07
C SER A 220 -16.18 7.04 22.40
N THR A 221 -15.26 7.93 21.99
CA THR A 221 -13.95 7.60 21.42
C THR A 221 -12.80 8.06 22.30
N LYS A 222 -11.68 7.35 22.25
CA LYS A 222 -10.41 7.78 22.85
C LYS A 222 -9.39 8.26 21.83
N LYS A 223 -9.66 8.08 20.53
CA LYS A 223 -8.72 8.42 19.47
C LYS A 223 -9.42 8.98 18.23
N VAL A 224 -8.96 10.15 17.80
CA VAL A 224 -9.47 10.87 16.63
C VAL A 224 -8.39 10.94 15.55
N ILE A 225 -8.74 10.55 14.34
CA ILE A 225 -7.87 10.59 13.17
C ILE A 225 -8.37 11.73 12.28
N ILE A 226 -7.48 12.69 12.02
CA ILE A 226 -7.81 13.90 11.27
C ILE A 226 -7.20 13.75 9.87
N ASP A 227 -8.07 13.72 8.85
CA ASP A 227 -7.63 13.60 7.48
C ASP A 227 -6.96 14.88 6.96
N SER A 228 -6.05 14.75 5.99
CA SER A 228 -5.41 15.95 5.41
C SER A 228 -6.33 16.76 4.49
N SER A 229 -7.44 16.19 4.04
CA SER A 229 -8.40 16.86 3.17
C SER A 229 -9.19 17.99 3.85
N LEU A 230 -9.18 18.06 5.18
CA LEU A 230 -9.76 19.16 5.96
C LEU A 230 -8.95 20.46 5.78
N SER A 231 -9.61 21.61 5.94
CA SER A 231 -8.92 22.90 5.88
C SER A 231 -7.99 23.08 7.10
N GLU A 232 -6.87 23.78 6.93
CA GLU A 232 -5.91 24.01 8.01
C GLU A 232 -6.53 24.70 9.23
N TYR A 233 -7.46 25.63 9.01
CA TYR A 233 -8.22 26.27 10.07
C TYR A 233 -9.04 25.24 10.87
N HIS A 234 -9.78 24.37 10.17
CA HIS A 234 -10.65 23.39 10.82
C HIS A 234 -9.87 22.29 11.53
N LYS A 235 -8.74 21.85 10.96
CA LYS A 235 -7.81 20.93 11.63
C LYS A 235 -7.33 21.50 12.96
N ARG A 236 -6.90 22.77 12.99
CA ARG A 236 -6.46 23.43 14.23
C ARG A 236 -7.57 23.49 15.26
N SER A 237 -8.78 23.89 14.84
CA SER A 237 -9.96 23.88 15.71
C SER A 237 -10.18 22.49 16.34
N ILE A 238 -10.22 21.43 15.54
CA ILE A 238 -10.40 20.06 16.04
C ILE A 238 -9.26 19.65 16.97
N ILE A 239 -8.00 19.97 16.63
CA ILE A 239 -6.84 19.65 17.48
C ILE A 239 -6.95 20.32 18.84
N ASP A 240 -7.35 21.59 18.87
CA ASP A 240 -7.53 22.34 20.11
C ASP A 240 -8.72 21.79 20.93
N GLU A 241 -9.79 21.37 20.25
CA GLU A 241 -10.90 20.64 20.88
C GLU A 241 -10.45 19.29 21.48
N CYS A 242 -9.66 18.50 20.75
CA CYS A 242 -9.09 17.24 21.24
C CYS A 242 -8.24 17.44 22.50
N LYS A 243 -7.37 18.46 22.51
CA LYS A 243 -6.52 18.78 23.66
C LYS A 243 -7.33 19.16 24.88
N ARG A 244 -8.39 19.96 24.71
CA ARG A 244 -9.27 20.38 25.80
C ARG A 244 -10.08 19.23 26.39
N LEU A 245 -10.43 18.25 25.56
CA LEU A 245 -11.23 17.08 25.95
C LEU A 245 -10.37 15.88 26.37
N ASP A 246 -9.03 16.04 26.40
CA ASP A 246 -8.05 14.99 26.73
C ASP A 246 -8.21 13.72 25.86
N ILE A 247 -8.34 13.93 24.55
CA ILE A 247 -8.50 12.86 23.56
C ILE A 247 -7.27 12.78 22.66
N ASP A 248 -6.74 11.57 22.47
CA ASP A 248 -5.63 11.34 21.55
C ASP A 248 -6.03 11.70 20.13
N PHE A 249 -5.16 12.43 19.42
CA PHE A 249 -5.39 12.74 18.01
C PHE A 249 -4.18 12.36 17.15
N VAL A 250 -4.46 11.98 15.91
CA VAL A 250 -3.45 11.71 14.89
C VAL A 250 -3.77 12.53 13.65
N SER A 251 -2.86 13.42 13.27
CA SER A 251 -2.94 14.16 12.02
C SER A 251 -2.31 13.35 10.89
N LEU A 252 -3.12 12.97 9.90
CA LEU A 252 -2.62 12.30 8.69
C LEU A 252 -1.84 13.24 7.77
N ALA A 253 -2.02 14.55 7.91
CA ALA A 253 -1.29 15.55 7.14
C ALA A 253 0.23 15.50 7.43
N GLU A 254 0.61 15.22 8.68
CA GLU A 254 2.00 15.13 9.12
C GLU A 254 2.58 13.73 8.89
N ASN A 255 1.81 12.69 9.20
CA ASN A 255 2.31 11.31 9.22
C ASN A 255 2.15 10.56 7.88
N GLY A 256 1.34 11.05 6.95
CA GLY A 256 1.11 10.45 5.63
C GLY A 256 0.28 9.16 5.64
N ALA A 257 0.50 8.24 6.58
CA ALA A 257 -0.39 7.11 6.82
C ALA A 257 -0.33 6.72 8.28
N PHE A 258 -1.45 6.22 8.80
CA PHE A 258 -1.51 5.68 10.16
C PHE A 258 -1.84 4.20 10.10
N CYS A 259 -0.95 3.36 10.62
CA CYS A 259 -1.10 1.91 10.63
C CYS A 259 -1.28 1.43 12.07
N VAL A 260 -2.36 0.68 12.30
CA VAL A 260 -2.68 0.04 13.58
C VAL A 260 -2.60 -1.47 13.37
N LYS A 261 -1.78 -2.14 14.18
CA LYS A 261 -1.76 -3.61 14.25
C LYS A 261 -2.79 -4.08 15.28
N ILE A 262 -3.52 -5.15 14.96
CA ILE A 262 -4.61 -5.73 15.76
C ILE A 262 -4.18 -7.11 16.24
#